data_AF-A0A355GR41-F1
#
_entry.id   AF-A0A355GR41-F1
#
_cell.length_a   1.000
_cell.length_b   1.000
_cell.length_c   1.000
_cell.angle_alpha   90.00
_cell.angle_beta   90.00
_cell.angle_gamma   90.00
#
_symmetry.space_group_name_H-M   'P 1'
#
loop_
_entity.id
_entity.type
_entity.pdbx_description
1 polymer ?
#
loop_
_entity_poly.entity_id
_entity_poly.type
_entity_poly.pdbx_seq_one_letter_code
_entity_poly.pdbx_strand_id
1 'polypeptide(L)'
;MSQQTPDVIRVNCGELCTSRDCTASEINLLHRENGDITPNITIGYAKFVKDADELPERILDLLQIAAYVFCGDRMANRGSRKSVNNEAWARSFEFHIPVLDLDFWSDTKTKKALNDALTFMTGDRGYSFIFSQSDKNPAEILNKQISLFSGEYQSIDEAENTDIMLFSGGLDSLAGAVQRLNENMERSLCVVSHKSNKTVTHTQRVLIDELNKQYGNRVKPYSFECCNHDGLKSKDETQRTRIFLFSAIALSMCHCFSKNSFYVYENGITSMNLSKQADVINARASRTTHPKTLELLRRFYKLLKPSFDIIAPYYNHTKAEIMEVFKEYNSLHLIASSVSCSSSRTKPGQAPHCGCC
;
A
#
# COMPACT_ATOMS: atom_id res chain seq x y z
N MET A 1 -31.76 -9.98 -23.90
CA MET A 1 -30.79 -9.18 -23.13
C MET A 1 -29.41 -9.70 -23.48
N SER A 2 -28.69 -9.06 -24.39
CA SER A 2 -27.30 -9.44 -24.68
C SER A 2 -26.49 -9.19 -23.41
N GLN A 3 -26.04 -10.26 -22.75
CA GLN A 3 -25.02 -10.17 -21.71
C GLN A 3 -23.73 -9.76 -22.42
N GLN A 4 -23.54 -8.45 -22.60
CA GLN A 4 -22.26 -7.92 -23.03
C GLN A 4 -21.29 -8.24 -21.90
N THR A 5 -20.36 -9.17 -22.16
CA THR A 5 -19.27 -9.48 -21.23
C THR A 5 -18.61 -8.15 -20.84
N PRO A 6 -18.46 -7.85 -19.54
CA PRO A 6 -17.86 -6.59 -19.12
C PRO A 6 -16.43 -6.52 -19.66
N ASP A 7 -16.09 -5.40 -20.29
CA ASP A 7 -14.76 -5.18 -20.86
C ASP A 7 -13.66 -5.41 -19.80
N VAL A 8 -12.71 -6.28 -20.14
CA VAL A 8 -11.54 -6.58 -19.32
C VAL A 8 -10.46 -5.56 -19.65
N ILE A 9 -9.95 -4.89 -18.62
CA ILE A 9 -8.83 -3.95 -18.74
C ILE A 9 -7.55 -4.77 -18.67
N ARG A 10 -6.87 -4.90 -19.80
CA ARG A 10 -5.57 -5.54 -19.89
C ARG A 10 -4.50 -4.60 -19.39
N VAL A 11 -3.63 -5.09 -18.51
CA VAL A 11 -2.49 -4.34 -17.98
C VAL A 11 -1.22 -5.09 -18.32
N ASN A 12 -0.45 -4.61 -19.28
CA ASN A 12 0.86 -5.16 -19.60
C ASN A 12 1.91 -4.45 -18.73
N CYS A 13 2.84 -5.21 -18.15
CA CYS A 13 3.78 -4.69 -17.18
C CYS A 13 5.23 -5.05 -17.54
N GLY A 14 6.16 -4.15 -17.20
CA GLY A 14 7.59 -4.39 -17.38
C GLY A 14 7.95 -4.66 -18.84
N GLU A 15 8.77 -5.68 -19.06
CA GLU A 15 9.26 -6.05 -20.40
C GLU A 15 8.18 -6.53 -21.38
N LEU A 16 6.96 -6.78 -20.90
CA LEU A 16 5.80 -7.12 -21.74
C LEU A 16 5.15 -5.89 -22.39
N CYS A 17 5.55 -4.68 -21.99
CA CYS A 17 5.08 -3.45 -22.63
C CYS A 17 5.64 -3.32 -24.05
N THR A 18 4.77 -3.20 -25.05
CA THR A 18 5.13 -2.97 -26.46
C THR A 18 5.02 -1.51 -26.88
N SER A 19 4.36 -0.68 -26.07
CA SER A 19 4.26 0.77 -26.24
C SER A 19 4.11 1.48 -24.90
N ARG A 20 4.25 2.81 -24.90
CA ARG A 20 3.94 3.65 -23.73
C ARG A 20 2.49 4.11 -23.68
N ASP A 21 1.74 3.85 -24.75
CA ASP A 21 0.38 4.36 -24.92
C ASP A 21 -0.59 3.57 -24.04
N CYS A 22 -1.59 4.28 -23.50
CA CYS A 22 -2.61 3.68 -22.64
C CYS A 22 -3.99 4.10 -23.12
N THR A 23 -4.86 3.12 -23.33
CA THR A 23 -6.24 3.31 -23.76
C THR A 23 -7.20 3.10 -22.57
N ALA A 24 -8.50 2.92 -22.85
CA ALA A 24 -9.48 2.57 -21.82
C ALA A 24 -9.45 1.08 -21.45
N SER A 25 -9.06 0.21 -22.40
CA SER A 25 -9.04 -1.25 -22.27
C SER A 25 -7.63 -1.83 -22.16
N GLU A 26 -6.59 -1.05 -22.46
CA GLU A 26 -5.20 -1.48 -22.38
C GLU A 26 -4.33 -0.44 -21.66
N ILE A 27 -3.59 -0.89 -20.67
CA ILE A 27 -2.69 -0.07 -19.85
C ILE A 27 -1.30 -0.69 -19.91
N ASN A 28 -0.29 0.12 -20.24
CA ASN A 28 1.11 -0.30 -20.27
C ASN A 28 1.86 0.37 -19.11
N LEU A 29 2.42 -0.43 -18.19
CA LEU A 29 3.13 0.05 -17.00
C LEU A 29 4.59 -0.38 -17.04
N LEU A 30 5.49 0.60 -17.14
CA LEU A 30 6.91 0.36 -17.31
C LEU A 30 7.73 1.12 -16.26
N HIS A 31 8.52 0.38 -15.47
CA HIS A 31 9.36 0.90 -14.39
C HIS A 31 10.82 1.15 -14.81
N ARG A 32 11.31 0.41 -15.82
CA ARG A 32 12.66 0.50 -16.38
C ARG A 32 12.59 0.58 -17.89
N GLU A 33 13.63 1.08 -18.53
CA GLU A 33 13.71 1.09 -19.99
C GLU A 33 13.54 -0.33 -20.58
N ASN A 34 12.76 -0.43 -21.65
CA ASN A 34 12.56 -1.66 -22.41
C ASN A 34 12.73 -1.36 -23.90
N GLY A 35 13.93 -1.59 -24.43
CA GLY A 35 14.31 -1.10 -25.76
C GLY A 35 14.21 0.43 -25.82
N ASP A 36 13.45 0.95 -26.79
CA ASP A 36 13.23 2.39 -26.97
C ASP A 36 12.10 2.97 -26.09
N ILE A 37 11.45 2.13 -25.27
CA ILE A 37 10.33 2.56 -24.43
C ILE A 37 10.85 3.07 -23.10
N THR A 38 10.58 4.34 -22.81
CA THR A 38 10.94 4.98 -21.53
C THR A 38 9.96 4.60 -20.42
N PRO A 39 10.43 4.50 -19.17
CA PRO A 39 9.56 4.21 -18.03
C PRO A 39 8.48 5.28 -17.84
N ASN A 40 7.32 4.88 -17.34
CA ASN A 40 6.16 5.75 -17.09
C ASN A 40 5.60 5.62 -15.66
N ILE A 41 6.17 4.72 -14.86
CA ILE A 41 5.96 4.63 -13.42
C ILE A 41 7.31 4.65 -12.69
N THR A 42 7.28 5.05 -11.43
CA THR A 42 8.44 4.97 -10.52
C THR A 42 8.13 3.92 -9.47
N ILE A 43 9.07 2.99 -9.26
CA ILE A 43 9.06 2.04 -8.14
C ILE A 43 10.33 2.28 -7.31
N GLY A 44 10.16 2.72 -6.06
CA GLY A 44 11.23 3.27 -5.22
C GLY A 44 12.23 2.27 -4.63
N TYR A 45 12.63 1.22 -5.34
CA TYR A 45 13.56 0.18 -4.85
C TYR A 45 14.87 0.76 -4.30
N ALA A 46 15.50 1.68 -5.03
CA ALA A 46 16.80 2.25 -4.68
C ALA A 46 16.84 3.04 -3.36
N LYS A 47 15.67 3.47 -2.86
CA LYS A 47 15.52 4.19 -1.58
C LYS A 47 14.74 3.37 -0.56
N PHE A 48 14.42 2.12 -0.88
CA PHE A 48 13.55 1.29 -0.06
C PHE A 48 14.34 0.67 1.11
N VAL A 49 15.39 -0.08 0.79
CA VAL A 49 16.37 -0.63 1.72
C VAL A 49 17.76 -0.56 1.07
N LYS A 50 18.82 -0.54 1.88
CA LYS A 50 20.22 -0.34 1.42
C LYS A 50 20.62 -1.31 0.31
N ASP A 51 20.17 -2.56 0.43
CA ASP A 51 20.47 -3.66 -0.48
C ASP A 51 19.16 -4.31 -0.96
N ALA A 52 18.32 -3.52 -1.62
CA ALA A 52 17.02 -3.99 -2.10
C ALA A 52 17.15 -5.15 -3.10
N ASP A 53 18.26 -5.22 -3.82
CA ASP A 53 18.63 -6.30 -4.76
C ASP A 53 18.89 -7.64 -4.06
N GLU A 54 19.19 -7.65 -2.77
CA GLU A 54 19.44 -8.86 -1.97
C GLU A 54 18.16 -9.44 -1.32
N LEU A 55 17.01 -8.76 -1.50
CA LEU A 55 15.73 -9.30 -1.04
C LEU A 55 15.39 -10.61 -1.78
N PRO A 56 14.71 -11.56 -1.13
CA PRO A 56 14.28 -12.78 -1.80
C PRO A 56 13.41 -12.47 -3.03
N GLU A 57 13.54 -13.29 -4.06
CA GLU A 57 12.83 -13.15 -5.34
C GLU A 57 11.32 -12.91 -5.15
N ARG A 58 10.66 -13.70 -4.30
CA ARG A 58 9.24 -13.54 -3.99
C ARG A 58 8.88 -12.19 -3.37
N ILE A 59 9.79 -11.60 -2.58
CA ILE A 59 9.57 -10.30 -1.95
C ILE A 59 9.74 -9.18 -2.98
N LEU A 60 10.72 -9.30 -3.88
CA LEU A 60 10.90 -8.41 -5.02
C LEU A 60 9.69 -8.43 -5.95
N ASP A 61 9.25 -9.63 -6.34
CA ASP A 61 8.06 -9.82 -7.16
C ASP A 61 6.82 -9.26 -6.49
N LEU A 62 6.64 -9.46 -5.17
CA LEU A 62 5.50 -8.93 -4.43
C LEU A 62 5.46 -7.40 -4.48
N LEU A 63 6.60 -6.74 -4.26
CA LEU A 63 6.70 -5.27 -4.34
C LEU A 63 6.37 -4.79 -5.75
N GLN A 64 6.84 -5.52 -6.77
CA GLN A 64 6.58 -5.20 -8.16
C GLN A 64 5.10 -5.36 -8.52
N ILE A 65 4.49 -6.48 -8.17
CA ILE A 65 3.07 -6.76 -8.37
C ILE A 65 2.23 -5.70 -7.66
N ALA A 66 2.56 -5.37 -6.41
CA ALA A 66 1.83 -4.37 -5.65
C ALA A 66 1.92 -2.97 -6.26
N ALA A 67 3.09 -2.60 -6.81
CA ALA A 67 3.27 -1.34 -7.53
C ALA A 67 2.45 -1.32 -8.84
N TYR A 68 2.51 -2.37 -9.67
CA TYR A 68 1.73 -2.45 -10.90
C TYR A 68 0.22 -2.43 -10.63
N VAL A 69 -0.25 -3.17 -9.63
CA VAL A 69 -1.66 -3.16 -9.22
C VAL A 69 -2.08 -1.76 -8.75
N PHE A 70 -1.23 -1.07 -7.98
CA PHE A 70 -1.50 0.30 -7.53
C PHE A 70 -1.57 1.29 -8.70
N CYS A 71 -0.58 1.25 -9.61
CA CYS A 71 -0.52 2.13 -10.77
C CYS A 71 -1.67 1.86 -11.75
N GLY A 72 -1.96 0.59 -12.04
CA GLY A 72 -3.03 0.16 -12.93
C GLY A 72 -4.43 0.51 -12.42
N ASP A 73 -4.69 0.27 -11.12
CA ASP A 73 -5.96 0.65 -10.47
C ASP A 73 -6.25 2.15 -10.65
N ARG A 74 -5.21 2.99 -10.54
CA ARG A 74 -5.33 4.45 -10.68
C ARG A 74 -5.45 4.93 -12.12
N MET A 75 -5.09 4.12 -13.11
CA MET A 75 -5.18 4.47 -14.52
C MET A 75 -6.52 4.11 -15.15
N ALA A 76 -7.19 3.11 -14.61
CA ALA A 76 -8.53 2.75 -15.03
C ALA A 76 -9.58 3.68 -14.40
N ASN A 77 -10.52 4.17 -15.20
CA ASN A 77 -11.54 5.09 -14.72
C ASN A 77 -12.63 4.34 -13.93
N ARG A 78 -12.93 4.78 -12.71
CA ARG A 78 -14.22 4.50 -12.06
C ARG A 78 -15.11 5.69 -12.36
N GLY A 79 -16.27 5.45 -12.98
CA GLY A 79 -17.18 6.50 -13.45
C GLY A 79 -17.57 7.55 -12.40
N SER A 80 -18.48 8.47 -12.74
CA SER A 80 -18.89 9.51 -11.78
C SER A 80 -19.58 8.93 -10.55
N ARG A 81 -19.22 9.38 -9.32
CA ARG A 81 -19.89 8.99 -8.06
C ARG A 81 -21.40 9.23 -8.09
N LYS A 82 -21.86 10.12 -8.98
CA LYS A 82 -23.28 10.46 -9.18
C LYS A 82 -23.96 9.56 -10.22
N SER A 83 -23.26 8.59 -10.80
CA SER A 83 -23.84 7.63 -11.75
C SER A 83 -24.86 6.76 -11.04
N VAL A 84 -26.08 6.70 -11.60
CA VAL A 84 -27.20 5.95 -11.04
C VAL A 84 -27.01 4.45 -11.23
N ASN A 85 -26.52 4.04 -12.41
CA ASN A 85 -26.42 2.62 -12.79
C ASN A 85 -25.10 1.95 -12.36
N ASN A 86 -24.08 2.72 -11.96
CA ASN A 86 -22.77 2.21 -11.49
C ASN A 86 -22.05 1.23 -12.45
N GLU A 87 -22.41 1.19 -13.74
CA GLU A 87 -21.92 0.18 -14.70
C GLU A 87 -20.38 0.18 -14.84
N ALA A 88 -19.77 1.36 -14.72
CA ALA A 88 -18.31 1.57 -14.81
C ALA A 88 -17.58 1.52 -13.44
N TRP A 89 -18.27 1.20 -12.34
CA TRP A 89 -17.65 1.26 -11.01
C TRP A 89 -16.88 0.00 -10.62
N ALA A 90 -17.42 -1.17 -11.00
CA ALA A 90 -16.77 -2.46 -10.81
C ALA A 90 -16.11 -2.85 -12.13
N ARG A 91 -14.78 -2.93 -12.16
CA ARG A 91 -13.99 -3.23 -13.37
C ARG A 91 -13.50 -4.68 -13.33
N SER A 92 -13.03 -5.19 -14.45
CA SER A 92 -12.32 -6.47 -14.51
C SER A 92 -10.90 -6.18 -14.99
N PHE A 93 -9.89 -6.69 -14.29
CA PHE A 93 -8.49 -6.53 -14.69
C PHE A 93 -7.86 -7.84 -15.09
N GLU A 94 -6.98 -7.79 -16.07
CA GLU A 94 -6.05 -8.85 -16.40
C GLU A 94 -4.63 -8.29 -16.42
N PHE A 95 -3.83 -8.66 -15.43
CA PHE A 95 -2.45 -8.23 -15.29
C PHE A 95 -1.51 -9.26 -15.92
N HIS A 96 -0.65 -8.79 -16.82
CA HIS A 96 0.44 -9.53 -17.43
C HIS A 96 1.74 -9.04 -16.81
N ILE A 97 2.34 -9.84 -15.92
CA ILE A 97 3.48 -9.41 -15.09
C ILE A 97 4.65 -10.40 -15.20
N PRO A 98 5.85 -9.93 -15.60
CA PRO A 98 7.08 -10.72 -15.48
C PRO A 98 7.47 -10.87 -14.00
N VAL A 99 7.86 -12.08 -13.56
CA VAL A 99 8.24 -12.40 -12.17
C VAL A 99 9.46 -13.31 -12.12
N LEU A 100 10.21 -13.27 -11.03
CA LEU A 100 11.39 -14.10 -10.79
C LEU A 100 11.00 -15.54 -10.39
N ASP A 101 10.06 -15.72 -9.45
CA ASP A 101 9.59 -17.05 -9.04
C ASP A 101 8.27 -17.42 -9.74
N LEU A 102 8.36 -17.80 -11.02
CA LEU A 102 7.17 -18.11 -11.83
C LEU A 102 6.33 -19.24 -11.24
N ASP A 103 6.94 -20.27 -10.67
CA ASP A 103 6.23 -21.43 -10.11
C ASP A 103 5.33 -21.02 -8.94
N PHE A 104 5.87 -20.22 -8.01
CA PHE A 104 5.10 -19.72 -6.86
C PHE A 104 3.93 -18.83 -7.30
N TRP A 105 4.18 -17.90 -8.21
CA TRP A 105 3.16 -16.95 -8.66
C TRP A 105 2.13 -17.58 -9.61
N SER A 106 2.53 -18.62 -10.34
CA SER A 106 1.63 -19.38 -11.22
C SER A 106 0.74 -20.36 -10.48
N ASP A 107 1.07 -20.70 -9.23
CA ASP A 107 0.24 -21.57 -8.40
C ASP A 107 -1.21 -21.04 -8.27
N THR A 108 -2.14 -21.99 -8.36
CA THR A 108 -3.58 -21.69 -8.37
C THR A 108 -4.03 -21.08 -7.04
N LYS A 109 -3.45 -21.51 -5.90
CA LYS A 109 -3.83 -20.98 -4.58
C LYS A 109 -3.29 -19.55 -4.42
N THR A 110 -2.06 -19.29 -4.86
CA THR A 110 -1.46 -17.94 -4.85
C THR A 110 -2.29 -16.96 -5.67
N LYS A 111 -2.60 -17.28 -6.94
CA LYS A 111 -3.44 -16.45 -7.81
C LYS A 111 -4.82 -16.20 -7.22
N LYS A 112 -5.46 -17.24 -6.70
CA LYS A 112 -6.79 -17.14 -6.10
C LYS A 112 -6.78 -16.25 -4.85
N ALA A 113 -5.82 -16.41 -3.96
CA ALA A 113 -5.72 -15.61 -2.74
C ALA A 113 -5.50 -14.12 -3.05
N LEU A 114 -4.65 -13.81 -4.03
CA LEU A 114 -4.41 -12.44 -4.48
C LEU A 114 -5.67 -11.83 -5.13
N ASN A 115 -6.34 -12.57 -6.02
CA ASN A 115 -7.59 -12.15 -6.64
C ASN A 115 -8.70 -11.90 -5.60
N ASP A 116 -8.91 -12.82 -4.66
CA ASP A 116 -9.95 -12.72 -3.63
C ASP A 116 -9.73 -11.45 -2.77
N ALA A 117 -8.48 -11.18 -2.38
CA ALA A 117 -8.13 -10.00 -1.60
C ALA A 117 -8.42 -8.70 -2.37
N LEU A 118 -7.90 -8.59 -3.60
CA LEU A 118 -8.04 -7.38 -4.43
C LEU A 118 -9.50 -7.11 -4.80
N THR A 119 -10.22 -8.13 -5.26
CA THR A 119 -11.64 -8.05 -5.63
C THR A 119 -12.47 -7.54 -4.46
N PHE A 120 -12.24 -8.07 -3.25
CA PHE A 120 -13.02 -7.64 -2.09
C PHE A 120 -12.69 -6.20 -1.66
N MET A 121 -11.39 -5.84 -1.58
CA MET A 121 -10.97 -4.53 -1.08
C MET A 121 -11.36 -3.39 -2.02
N THR A 122 -11.31 -3.62 -3.34
CA THR A 122 -11.65 -2.60 -4.33
C THR A 122 -13.14 -2.58 -4.65
N GLY A 123 -13.80 -3.74 -4.58
CA GLY A 123 -15.16 -3.94 -5.05
C GLY A 123 -15.26 -4.01 -6.58
N ASP A 124 -14.14 -4.28 -7.26
CA ASP A 124 -14.10 -4.64 -8.67
C ASP A 124 -14.69 -6.05 -8.91
N ARG A 125 -14.96 -6.40 -10.17
CA ARG A 125 -15.55 -7.69 -10.56
C ARG A 125 -14.55 -8.85 -10.43
N GLY A 126 -13.28 -8.59 -10.70
CA GLY A 126 -12.23 -9.60 -10.61
C GLY A 126 -10.86 -9.10 -11.05
N TYR A 127 -9.84 -9.82 -10.60
CA TYR A 127 -8.45 -9.68 -11.01
C TYR A 127 -7.94 -11.03 -11.53
N SER A 128 -7.45 -11.04 -12.76
CA SER A 128 -6.72 -12.16 -13.35
C SER A 128 -5.24 -11.82 -13.44
N PHE A 129 -4.39 -12.81 -13.21
CA PHE A 129 -2.93 -12.66 -13.26
C PHE A 129 -2.33 -13.71 -14.19
N ILE A 130 -1.64 -13.23 -15.22
CA ILE A 130 -0.85 -14.01 -16.16
C ILE A 130 0.61 -13.63 -15.92
N PHE A 131 1.38 -14.59 -15.41
CA PHE A 131 2.77 -14.39 -15.06
C PHE A 131 3.67 -15.00 -16.13
N SER A 132 4.80 -14.35 -16.40
CA SER A 132 5.89 -14.87 -17.24
C SER A 132 7.20 -14.89 -16.47
N GLN A 133 8.11 -15.80 -16.81
CA GLN A 133 9.44 -15.83 -16.21
C GLN A 133 10.21 -14.56 -16.60
N SER A 134 10.90 -13.97 -15.65
CA SER A 134 11.89 -12.92 -15.86
C SER A 134 13.21 -13.33 -15.22
N ASP A 135 14.30 -13.01 -15.89
CA ASP A 135 15.66 -13.18 -15.37
C ASP A 135 16.23 -11.86 -14.82
N LYS A 136 15.47 -10.77 -14.93
CA LYS A 136 15.90 -9.43 -14.52
C LYS A 136 15.41 -9.12 -13.12
N ASN A 137 16.35 -8.91 -12.19
CA ASN A 137 16.01 -8.46 -10.85
C ASN A 137 15.48 -7.00 -10.90
N PRO A 138 14.23 -6.74 -10.45
CA PRO A 138 13.60 -5.44 -10.59
C PRO A 138 14.17 -4.35 -9.65
N ALA A 139 15.03 -4.73 -8.71
CA ALA A 139 15.77 -3.85 -7.81
C ALA A 139 17.26 -3.69 -8.19
N GLU A 140 17.77 -4.46 -9.16
CA GLU A 140 19.17 -4.39 -9.61
C GLU A 140 19.57 -2.97 -10.07
N ILE A 141 20.65 -2.43 -9.51
CA ILE A 141 21.23 -1.15 -9.92
C ILE A 141 22.49 -1.45 -10.73
N LEU A 142 22.47 -1.13 -12.02
CA LEU A 142 23.67 -1.20 -12.88
C LEU A 142 24.74 -0.26 -12.31
N ASN A 143 25.94 -0.79 -12.04
CA ASN A 143 27.09 -0.11 -11.42
C ASN A 143 26.97 0.17 -9.90
N LYS A 144 26.49 -0.80 -9.12
CA LYS A 144 26.63 -0.77 -7.64
C LYS A 144 28.12 -0.79 -7.29
N GLN A 145 28.65 0.34 -6.82
CA GLN A 145 29.99 0.38 -6.23
C GLN A 145 29.93 -0.40 -4.92
N ILE A 146 30.48 -1.61 -4.90
CA ILE A 146 30.50 -2.48 -3.73
C ILE A 146 31.29 -1.75 -2.64
N SER A 147 30.58 -1.16 -1.68
CA SER A 147 31.22 -0.64 -0.48
C SER A 147 31.65 -1.84 0.35
N LEU A 148 32.96 -2.03 0.52
CA LEU A 148 33.56 -3.08 1.36
C LEU A 148 33.15 -3.01 2.84
N PHE A 149 32.37 -1.99 3.23
CA PHE A 149 31.80 -1.76 4.56
C PHE A 149 30.25 -1.71 4.55
N SER A 150 29.58 -2.26 3.53
CA SER A 150 28.10 -2.21 3.43
C SER A 150 27.38 -3.05 4.48
N GLY A 151 28.07 -3.99 5.15
CA GLY A 151 27.53 -4.91 6.13
C GLY A 151 27.18 -4.34 7.51
N GLU A 152 26.58 -3.15 7.59
CA GLU A 152 25.73 -2.82 8.74
C GLU A 152 24.37 -3.49 8.53
N TYR A 153 24.38 -4.82 8.62
CA TYR A 153 23.17 -5.55 9.00
C TYR A 153 22.71 -4.93 10.31
N GLN A 154 21.44 -4.55 10.40
CA GLN A 154 20.85 -4.20 11.70
C GLN A 154 21.25 -5.28 12.69
N SER A 155 21.78 -4.90 13.84
CA SER A 155 22.13 -5.88 14.86
C SER A 155 20.88 -6.72 15.16
N ILE A 156 21.07 -7.99 15.51
CA ILE A 156 19.95 -8.88 15.88
C ILE A 156 19.10 -8.21 16.97
N ASP A 157 19.74 -7.51 17.91
CA ASP A 157 19.08 -6.73 18.96
C ASP A 157 18.22 -5.58 18.40
N GLU A 158 18.70 -4.84 17.39
CA GLU A 158 17.89 -3.82 16.71
C GLU A 158 16.71 -4.42 15.96
N ALA A 159 16.90 -5.59 15.35
CA ALA A 159 15.83 -6.29 14.65
C ALA A 159 14.76 -6.77 15.63
N GLU A 160 15.15 -7.43 16.72
CA GLU A 160 14.26 -7.95 17.75
C GLU A 160 13.49 -6.84 18.50
N ASN A 161 14.10 -5.68 18.67
CA ASN A 161 13.48 -4.54 19.36
C ASN A 161 12.73 -3.56 18.44
N THR A 162 12.49 -3.89 17.17
CA THR A 162 11.72 -2.99 16.27
C THR A 162 10.35 -3.57 15.91
N ASP A 163 9.27 -2.87 16.23
CA ASP A 163 7.93 -3.18 15.72
C ASP A 163 7.68 -2.52 14.37
N ILE A 164 6.87 -3.14 13.51
CA ILE A 164 6.55 -2.61 12.17
C ILE A 164 5.08 -2.24 12.14
N MET A 165 4.76 -1.03 11.68
CA MET A 165 3.37 -0.59 11.51
C MET A 165 3.15 0.22 10.23
N LEU A 166 1.93 0.15 9.71
CA LEU A 166 1.50 1.04 8.64
C LEU A 166 1.21 2.44 9.18
N PHE A 167 1.75 3.46 8.51
CA PHE A 167 1.61 4.85 8.91
C PHE A 167 1.14 5.72 7.75
N SER A 168 -0.13 6.12 7.81
CA SER A 168 -0.75 6.97 6.78
C SER A 168 -0.53 8.46 7.03
N GLY A 169 -0.25 8.86 8.29
CA GLY A 169 -0.26 10.25 8.74
C GLY A 169 -1.65 10.74 9.17
N GLY A 170 -2.63 9.84 9.20
CA GLY A 170 -3.95 10.06 9.77
C GLY A 170 -3.97 9.88 11.29
N LEU A 171 -5.06 10.33 11.91
CA LEU A 171 -5.22 10.36 13.37
C LEU A 171 -5.06 8.97 14.02
N ASP A 172 -5.64 7.92 13.42
CA ASP A 172 -5.64 6.58 14.01
C ASP A 172 -4.24 5.96 13.98
N SER A 173 -3.54 6.09 12.86
CA SER A 173 -2.15 5.67 12.75
C SER A 173 -1.22 6.44 13.69
N LEU A 174 -1.52 7.72 13.97
CA LEU A 174 -0.77 8.51 14.93
C LEU A 174 -1.04 8.07 16.38
N ALA A 175 -2.31 7.82 16.73
CA ALA A 175 -2.67 7.29 18.04
C ALA A 175 -2.00 5.94 18.29
N GLY A 176 -2.01 5.06 17.28
CA GLY A 176 -1.33 3.78 17.33
C GLY A 176 0.17 3.89 17.58
N ALA A 177 0.84 4.84 16.92
CA ALA A 177 2.26 5.11 17.14
C ALA A 177 2.52 5.57 18.59
N VAL A 178 1.75 6.54 19.08
CA VAL A 178 1.83 7.05 20.46
C VAL A 178 1.63 5.92 21.46
N GLN A 179 0.56 5.13 21.31
CA GLN A 179 0.26 4.04 22.22
C GLN A 179 1.40 3.01 22.26
N ARG A 180 1.91 2.57 21.10
CA ARG A 180 2.97 1.55 21.07
C ARG A 180 4.30 2.04 21.61
N LEU A 181 4.65 3.30 21.36
CA LEU A 181 5.88 3.88 21.89
C LEU A 181 5.86 3.99 23.42
N ASN A 182 4.69 4.24 24.03
CA ASN A 182 4.52 4.27 25.49
C ASN A 182 4.42 2.88 26.11
N GLU A 183 3.61 1.98 25.55
CA GLU A 183 3.42 0.62 26.07
C GLU A 183 4.69 -0.24 25.97
N ASN A 184 5.60 0.10 25.04
CA ASN A 184 6.81 -0.66 24.77
C ASN A 184 8.05 0.26 24.79
N MET A 185 8.42 0.77 25.96
CA MET A 185 9.46 1.78 26.13
C MET A 185 10.83 1.42 25.52
N GLU A 186 11.18 0.14 25.50
CA GLU A 186 12.47 -0.35 24.96
C GLU A 186 12.43 -0.63 23.45
N ARG A 187 11.25 -0.60 22.82
CA ARG A 187 11.09 -0.97 21.40
C ARG A 187 11.13 0.25 20.50
N SER A 188 11.86 0.16 19.40
CA SER A 188 11.77 1.08 18.27
C SER A 188 10.53 0.77 17.41
N LEU A 189 10.09 1.75 16.63
CA LEU A 189 8.93 1.64 15.76
C LEU A 189 9.30 1.97 14.32
N CYS A 190 9.30 0.95 13.46
CA CYS A 190 9.42 1.08 12.01
C CYS A 190 8.05 1.48 11.42
N VAL A 191 7.95 2.73 10.96
CA VAL A 191 6.71 3.23 10.34
C VAL A 191 6.81 3.16 8.82
N VAL A 192 5.92 2.36 8.22
CA VAL A 192 5.87 2.13 6.77
C VAL A 192 4.85 3.07 6.15
N SER A 193 5.31 3.89 5.22
CA SER A 193 4.53 4.94 4.57
C SER A 193 4.72 4.92 3.05
N HIS A 194 3.73 5.43 2.32
CA HIS A 194 3.82 5.65 0.88
C HIS A 194 3.76 7.14 0.58
N LYS A 195 4.72 7.59 -0.23
CA LYS A 195 4.81 8.95 -0.75
C LYS A 195 3.84 9.15 -1.92
N SER A 196 2.56 9.34 -1.59
CA SER A 196 1.52 9.53 -2.62
C SER A 196 1.52 10.93 -3.24
N ASN A 197 1.88 11.96 -2.47
CA ASN A 197 2.06 13.33 -2.92
C ASN A 197 2.89 14.15 -1.91
N LYS A 198 3.33 15.35 -2.31
CA LYS A 198 4.17 16.24 -1.48
C LYS A 198 3.51 16.64 -0.15
N THR A 199 2.20 16.85 -0.14
CA THR A 199 1.47 17.27 1.07
C THR A 199 1.40 16.16 2.11
N VAL A 200 1.04 14.95 1.71
CA VAL A 200 1.01 13.76 2.58
C VAL A 200 2.41 13.46 3.10
N THR A 201 3.42 13.53 2.23
CA THR A 201 4.83 13.34 2.60
C THR A 201 5.28 14.37 3.64
N HIS A 202 4.87 15.64 3.48
CA HIS A 202 5.17 16.69 4.45
C HIS A 202 4.51 16.42 5.81
N THR A 203 3.21 16.11 5.83
CA THR A 203 2.48 15.76 7.06
C THR A 203 3.13 14.58 7.78
N GLN A 204 3.44 13.50 7.06
CA GLN A 204 4.11 12.33 7.64
C GLN A 204 5.45 12.70 8.26
N ARG A 205 6.29 13.47 7.55
CA ARG A 205 7.59 13.92 8.06
C ARG A 205 7.44 14.74 9.34
N VAL A 206 6.54 15.72 9.37
CA VAL A 206 6.29 16.55 10.56
C VAL A 206 5.88 15.69 11.75
N LEU A 207 4.97 14.74 11.56
CA LEU A 207 4.55 13.84 12.64
C LEU A 207 5.68 12.94 13.13
N ILE A 208 6.49 12.40 12.21
CA ILE A 208 7.65 11.58 12.57
C ILE A 208 8.68 12.40 13.36
N ASP A 209 8.95 13.64 12.95
CA ASP A 209 9.88 14.53 13.64
C ASP A 209 9.38 14.83 15.07
N GLU A 210 8.09 15.12 15.25
CA GLU A 210 7.51 15.35 16.59
C GLU A 210 7.53 14.08 17.46
N LEU A 211 7.21 12.91 16.90
CA LEU A 211 7.33 11.64 17.62
C LEU A 211 8.79 11.37 18.02
N ASN A 212 9.75 11.63 17.14
CA ASN A 212 11.17 11.42 17.45
C ASN A 212 11.70 12.39 18.51
N LYS A 213 11.21 13.63 18.55
CA LYS A 213 11.49 14.56 19.65
C LYS A 213 10.94 14.04 20.98
N GLN A 214 9.72 13.50 20.99
CA GLN A 214 9.07 13.01 22.21
C GLN A 214 9.66 11.68 22.71
N TYR A 215 10.03 10.78 21.79
CA TYR A 215 10.43 9.40 22.11
C TYR A 215 11.90 9.09 21.77
N GLY A 216 12.78 10.09 21.72
CA GLY A 216 14.23 9.89 21.62
C GLY A 216 14.70 9.16 20.35
N ASN A 217 14.19 9.56 19.18
CA ASN A 217 14.53 8.98 17.87
C ASN A 217 14.18 7.48 17.68
N ARG A 218 13.23 6.95 18.47
CA ARG A 218 12.77 5.56 18.37
C ARG A 218 11.92 5.27 17.13
N VAL A 219 11.47 6.27 16.38
CA VAL A 219 10.66 6.09 15.16
C VAL A 219 11.55 6.08 13.93
N LYS A 220 11.62 4.92 13.26
CA LYS A 220 12.39 4.68 12.04
C LYS A 220 11.45 4.74 10.82
N PRO A 221 11.43 5.84 10.03
CA PRO A 221 10.52 5.95 8.90
C PRO A 221 11.05 5.24 7.64
N TYR A 222 10.20 4.41 7.04
CA TYR A 222 10.43 3.80 5.74
C TYR A 222 9.35 4.26 4.77
N SER A 223 9.76 5.04 3.78
CA SER A 223 8.85 5.62 2.81
C SER A 223 9.12 5.08 1.41
N PHE A 224 8.18 4.30 0.89
CA PHE A 224 8.23 3.80 -0.49
C PHE A 224 7.61 4.81 -1.45
N GLU A 225 8.27 5.01 -2.60
CA GLU A 225 7.76 5.86 -3.67
C GLU A 225 7.14 4.98 -4.76
N CYS A 226 5.87 5.23 -5.09
CA CYS A 226 5.16 4.53 -6.16
C CYS A 226 4.23 5.51 -6.85
N CYS A 227 4.58 5.98 -8.04
CA CYS A 227 3.78 6.98 -8.74
C CYS A 227 3.78 6.80 -10.26
N ASN A 228 2.67 7.16 -10.87
CA ASN A 228 2.58 7.35 -12.31
C ASN A 228 3.21 8.71 -12.64
N HIS A 229 4.03 8.77 -13.68
CA HIS A 229 4.67 10.01 -14.11
C HIS A 229 4.53 10.21 -15.63
N ASP A 230 5.19 11.23 -16.17
CA ASP A 230 5.21 11.59 -17.59
C ASP A 230 3.85 11.56 -18.33
N GLY A 231 2.87 12.30 -17.79
CA GLY A 231 1.57 12.49 -18.45
C GLY A 231 0.52 11.42 -18.13
N LEU A 232 0.87 10.35 -17.41
CA LEU A 232 -0.09 9.37 -16.89
C LEU A 232 -0.89 9.95 -15.71
N LYS A 233 -1.83 10.84 -16.02
CA LYS A 233 -2.77 11.37 -15.01
C LYS A 233 -3.64 10.24 -14.49
N SER A 234 -3.61 10.03 -13.18
CA SER A 234 -4.53 9.11 -12.52
C SER A 234 -5.98 9.49 -12.83
N LYS A 235 -6.73 8.52 -13.36
CA LYS A 235 -8.16 8.63 -13.65
C LYS A 235 -9.00 8.25 -12.43
N ASP A 236 -8.45 7.42 -11.54
CA ASP A 236 -9.05 7.04 -10.26
C ASP A 236 -8.23 7.60 -9.08
N GLU A 237 -8.94 8.31 -8.20
CA GLU A 237 -8.38 8.96 -7.00
C GLU A 237 -8.79 8.28 -5.68
N THR A 238 -9.50 7.16 -5.75
CA THR A 238 -9.96 6.40 -4.58
C THR A 238 -8.84 5.63 -3.89
N GLN A 239 -7.75 5.31 -4.61
CA GLN A 239 -6.55 4.64 -4.08
C GLN A 239 -6.87 3.34 -3.30
N ARG A 240 -7.83 2.54 -3.79
CA ARG A 240 -8.36 1.37 -3.07
C ARG A 240 -7.36 0.23 -2.94
N THR A 241 -6.41 0.13 -3.86
CA THR A 241 -5.30 -0.84 -3.80
C THR A 241 -4.12 -0.35 -2.97
N ARG A 242 -4.17 0.88 -2.41
CA ARG A 242 -3.06 1.44 -1.62
C ARG A 242 -2.72 0.59 -0.40
N ILE A 243 -3.71 -0.02 0.25
CA ILE A 243 -3.45 -0.90 1.39
C ILE A 243 -2.64 -2.13 0.99
N PHE A 244 -2.87 -2.69 -0.20
CA PHE A 244 -2.09 -3.81 -0.72
C PHE A 244 -0.63 -3.40 -0.94
N LEU A 245 -0.40 -2.23 -1.54
CA LEU A 245 0.95 -1.66 -1.66
C LEU A 245 1.62 -1.49 -0.29
N PHE A 246 0.94 -0.89 0.69
CA PHE A 246 1.49 -0.65 2.03
C PHE A 246 1.86 -1.96 2.73
N SER A 247 0.96 -2.94 2.67
CA SER A 247 1.15 -4.22 3.33
C SER A 247 2.21 -5.08 2.65
N ALA A 248 2.39 -4.97 1.32
CA ALA A 248 3.52 -5.55 0.62
C ALA A 248 4.85 -4.95 1.11
N ILE A 249 4.95 -3.62 1.19
CA ILE A 249 6.13 -2.92 1.73
C ILE A 249 6.40 -3.35 3.17
N ALA A 250 5.36 -3.43 4.00
CA ALA A 250 5.51 -3.86 5.39
C ALA A 250 5.93 -5.32 5.52
N LEU A 251 5.45 -6.23 4.67
CA LEU A 251 5.94 -7.61 4.64
C LEU A 251 7.43 -7.67 4.27
N SER A 252 7.87 -6.86 3.30
CA SER A 252 9.28 -6.75 2.95
C SER A 252 10.12 -6.25 4.13
N MET A 253 9.64 -5.25 4.87
CA MET A 253 10.30 -4.82 6.12
C MET A 253 10.29 -5.92 7.18
N CYS A 254 9.18 -6.68 7.32
CA CYS A 254 9.12 -7.82 8.22
C CYS A 254 10.14 -8.90 7.83
N HIS A 255 10.49 -9.04 6.55
CA HIS A 255 11.59 -9.89 6.12
C HIS A 255 12.93 -9.34 6.64
N CYS A 256 13.25 -8.07 6.39
CA CYS A 256 14.50 -7.44 6.82
C CYS A 256 14.70 -7.47 8.35
N PHE A 257 13.64 -7.21 9.11
CA PHE A 257 13.67 -7.19 10.58
C PHE A 257 13.38 -8.58 11.22
N SER A 258 13.31 -9.65 10.42
CA SER A 258 12.98 -11.00 10.89
C SER A 258 11.68 -11.07 11.73
N LYS A 259 10.68 -10.25 11.40
CA LYS A 259 9.36 -10.21 12.04
C LYS A 259 8.32 -11.05 11.32
N ASN A 260 7.39 -11.58 12.09
CA ASN A 260 6.27 -12.36 11.58
C ASN A 260 4.96 -11.57 11.57
N SER A 261 4.98 -10.28 11.88
CA SER A 261 3.77 -9.46 11.86
C SER A 261 4.07 -7.98 11.71
N PHE A 262 3.08 -7.24 11.19
CA PHE A 262 3.00 -5.79 11.31
C PHE A 262 1.63 -5.37 11.87
N TYR A 263 1.58 -4.13 12.36
CA TYR A 263 0.38 -3.52 12.93
C TYR A 263 -0.32 -2.58 11.95
N VAL A 264 -1.66 -2.60 11.98
CA VAL A 264 -2.54 -1.68 11.26
C VAL A 264 -3.47 -1.01 12.26
N TYR A 265 -3.28 0.30 12.45
CA TYR A 265 -4.13 1.10 13.32
C TYR A 265 -5.13 1.88 12.50
N GLU A 266 -6.34 1.37 12.44
CA GLU A 266 -7.49 2.05 11.87
C GLU A 266 -8.73 1.68 12.69
N ASN A 267 -9.62 2.64 12.87
CA ASN A 267 -10.85 2.42 13.60
C ASN A 267 -11.73 1.31 12.99
N GLY A 268 -12.18 0.38 13.83
CA GLY A 268 -13.02 -0.74 13.44
C GLY A 268 -14.41 -0.35 12.94
N ILE A 269 -15.05 0.61 13.60
CA ILE A 269 -16.42 1.05 13.25
C ILE A 269 -16.47 1.68 11.87
N THR A 270 -15.48 2.51 11.51
CA THR A 270 -15.36 3.07 10.16
C THR A 270 -14.97 2.00 9.15
N SER A 271 -14.03 1.11 9.50
CA SER A 271 -13.53 0.04 8.62
C SER A 271 -14.60 -1.00 8.25
N MET A 272 -15.56 -1.26 9.13
CA MET A 272 -16.68 -2.17 8.85
C MET A 272 -17.66 -1.63 7.81
N ASN A 273 -17.64 -0.33 7.51
CA ASN A 273 -18.60 0.33 6.62
C ASN A 273 -20.06 -0.03 6.95
N LEU A 274 -20.45 0.11 8.23
CA LEU A 274 -21.82 -0.15 8.65
C LEU A 274 -22.79 0.68 7.79
N SER A 275 -23.74 -0.01 7.14
CA SER A 275 -24.65 0.59 6.18
C SER A 275 -25.56 1.60 6.87
N LYS A 276 -25.25 2.89 6.72
CA LYS A 276 -26.14 3.98 7.17
C LYS A 276 -27.36 4.14 6.26
N GLN A 277 -27.24 3.74 4.99
CA GLN A 277 -28.28 3.79 3.95
C GLN A 277 -28.07 2.64 2.94
N ALA A 278 -29.16 2.12 2.36
CA ALA A 278 -29.14 0.95 1.47
C ALA A 278 -28.36 1.15 0.15
N ASP A 279 -27.99 2.37 -0.21
CA ASP A 279 -27.19 2.71 -1.37
C ASP A 279 -25.67 2.71 -1.10
N VAL A 280 -25.26 2.51 0.17
CA VAL A 280 -23.86 2.24 0.59
C VAL A 280 -23.52 0.75 0.42
N ILE A 281 -24.09 0.10 -0.59
CA ILE A 281 -23.80 -1.29 -0.97
C ILE A 281 -22.77 -1.25 -2.12
N ASN A 282 -21.82 -2.20 -2.12
CA ASN A 282 -20.74 -2.37 -3.11
C ASN A 282 -19.55 -1.39 -2.99
N ALA A 283 -18.87 -1.11 -4.10
CA ALA A 283 -17.63 -0.34 -4.20
C ALA A 283 -17.79 1.17 -3.89
N ARG A 284 -18.87 1.60 -3.25
CA ARG A 284 -19.09 2.99 -2.81
C ARG A 284 -18.45 3.29 -1.45
N ALA A 285 -18.30 2.27 -0.60
CA ALA A 285 -17.56 2.36 0.65
C ALA A 285 -16.12 1.85 0.48
N SER A 286 -15.16 2.43 1.21
CA SER A 286 -13.77 1.98 1.17
C SER A 286 -13.62 0.73 2.02
N ARG A 287 -13.20 -0.39 1.44
CA ARG A 287 -12.98 -1.65 2.17
C ARG A 287 -11.50 -1.88 2.49
N THR A 288 -10.65 -0.85 2.41
CA THR A 288 -9.19 -0.96 2.53
C THR A 288 -8.74 -1.60 3.85
N THR A 289 -9.37 -1.24 4.97
CA THR A 289 -9.04 -1.75 6.31
C THR A 289 -10.15 -2.63 6.89
N HIS A 290 -11.13 -3.02 6.07
CA HIS A 290 -12.23 -3.88 6.51
C HIS A 290 -11.69 -5.21 7.07
N PRO A 291 -12.24 -5.78 8.16
CA PRO A 291 -11.73 -7.02 8.76
C PRO A 291 -11.54 -8.17 7.76
N LYS A 292 -12.51 -8.36 6.85
CA LYS A 292 -12.39 -9.31 5.74
C LYS A 292 -11.24 -9.01 4.77
N THR A 293 -10.92 -7.75 4.48
CA THR A 293 -9.75 -7.39 3.67
C THR A 293 -8.45 -7.79 4.37
N LEU A 294 -8.33 -7.47 5.66
CA LEU A 294 -7.15 -7.83 6.45
C LEU A 294 -6.99 -9.35 6.55
N GLU A 295 -8.08 -10.10 6.73
CA GLU A 295 -8.05 -11.57 6.73
C GLU A 295 -7.67 -12.16 5.37
N LEU A 296 -8.17 -11.60 4.26
CA LEU A 296 -7.80 -12.07 2.91
C LEU A 296 -6.32 -11.78 2.61
N LEU A 297 -5.81 -10.60 3.00
CA LEU A 297 -4.39 -10.27 2.90
C LEU A 297 -3.54 -11.18 3.79
N ARG A 298 -3.96 -11.45 5.02
CA ARG A 298 -3.30 -12.38 5.94
C ARG A 298 -3.17 -13.77 5.32
N ARG A 299 -4.25 -14.30 4.73
CA ARG A 299 -4.23 -15.61 4.03
C ARG A 299 -3.26 -15.61 2.86
N PHE A 300 -3.27 -14.55 2.05
CA PHE A 300 -2.34 -14.40 0.94
C PHE A 300 -0.88 -14.37 1.43
N TYR A 301 -0.55 -13.54 2.42
CA TYR A 301 0.82 -13.43 2.93
C TYR A 301 1.30 -14.68 3.65
N LYS A 302 0.41 -15.48 4.24
CA LYS A 302 0.77 -16.80 4.79
C LYS A 302 1.28 -17.78 3.74
N LEU A 303 0.97 -17.58 2.44
CA LEU A 303 1.55 -18.36 1.37
C LEU A 303 3.03 -18.01 1.12
N LEU A 304 3.42 -16.75 1.34
CA LEU A 304 4.82 -16.31 1.28
C LEU A 304 5.58 -16.63 2.57
N LYS A 305 4.92 -16.48 3.72
CA LYS A 305 5.52 -16.63 5.05
C LYS A 305 4.50 -17.28 6.02
N PRO A 306 4.56 -18.60 6.27
CA PRO A 306 3.49 -19.34 6.96
C PRO A 306 3.11 -18.84 8.36
N SER A 307 4.07 -18.33 9.13
CA SER A 307 3.86 -17.78 10.49
C SER A 307 3.37 -16.33 10.49
N PHE A 308 3.09 -15.74 9.33
CA PHE A 308 2.83 -14.32 9.20
C PHE A 308 1.43 -13.89 9.69
N ASP A 309 1.35 -12.69 10.28
CA ASP A 309 0.11 -12.10 10.74
C ASP A 309 0.00 -10.58 10.47
N ILE A 310 -1.24 -10.09 10.37
CA ILE A 310 -1.58 -8.67 10.33
C ILE A 310 -2.38 -8.38 11.59
N ILE A 311 -1.84 -7.55 12.48
CA ILE A 311 -2.47 -7.24 13.77
C ILE A 311 -3.20 -5.91 13.64
N ALA A 312 -4.49 -5.88 13.99
CA ALA A 312 -5.31 -4.67 13.92
C ALA A 312 -5.91 -4.33 15.31
N PRO A 313 -5.16 -3.67 16.21
CA PRO A 313 -5.58 -3.46 17.60
C PRO A 313 -6.89 -2.68 17.74
N TYR A 314 -7.16 -1.76 16.81
CA TYR A 314 -8.33 -0.89 16.85
C TYR A 314 -9.57 -1.46 16.14
N TYR A 315 -9.57 -2.75 15.77
CA TYR A 315 -10.67 -3.38 15.04
C TYR A 315 -12.03 -3.30 15.74
N ASN A 316 -12.05 -3.11 17.06
CA ASN A 316 -13.24 -2.98 17.90
C ASN A 316 -13.33 -1.64 18.63
N HIS A 317 -12.43 -0.69 18.34
CA HIS A 317 -12.44 0.63 18.98
C HIS A 317 -13.30 1.61 18.19
N THR A 318 -13.84 2.61 18.88
CA THR A 318 -14.51 3.81 18.37
C THR A 318 -13.52 4.97 18.24
N LYS A 319 -13.89 6.01 17.48
CA LYS A 319 -13.03 7.18 17.31
C LYS A 319 -12.82 7.91 18.64
N ALA A 320 -13.82 7.91 19.51
CA ALA A 320 -13.73 8.51 20.85
C ALA A 320 -12.69 7.77 21.71
N GLU A 321 -12.71 6.44 21.73
CA GLU A 321 -11.72 5.64 22.47
C GLU A 321 -10.29 5.87 21.93
N ILE A 322 -10.12 5.96 20.61
CA ILE A 322 -8.82 6.29 20.00
C ILE A 322 -8.34 7.69 20.42
N MET A 323 -9.24 8.65 20.62
CA MET A 323 -8.88 10.00 21.08
C MET A 323 -8.39 10.02 22.53
N GLU A 324 -8.90 9.13 23.39
CA GLU A 324 -8.45 9.03 24.78
C GLU A 324 -6.98 8.61 24.89
N VAL A 325 -6.43 7.87 23.90
CA VAL A 325 -4.99 7.54 23.84
C VAL A 325 -4.11 8.78 23.90
N PHE A 326 -4.47 9.85 23.17
CA PHE A 326 -3.70 11.09 23.18
C PHE A 326 -3.76 11.80 24.53
N LYS A 327 -4.88 11.67 25.24
CA LYS A 327 -5.05 12.26 26.57
C LYS A 327 -4.27 11.47 27.62
N GLU A 328 -4.34 10.15 27.56
CA GLU A 328 -3.63 9.22 28.44
C GLU A 328 -2.12 9.46 28.39
N TYR A 329 -1.54 9.59 27.19
CA TYR A 329 -0.10 9.78 26.99
C TYR A 329 0.34 11.24 26.83
N ASN A 330 -0.51 12.20 27.19
CA ASN A 330 -0.23 13.65 27.12
C ASN A 330 0.28 14.13 25.74
N SER A 331 -0.26 13.56 24.67
CA SER A 331 0.11 13.80 23.27
C SER A 331 -0.98 14.54 22.47
N LEU A 332 -1.91 15.23 23.15
CA LEU A 332 -2.99 16.00 22.49
C LEU A 332 -2.48 17.04 21.49
N HIS A 333 -1.29 17.62 21.74
CA HIS A 333 -0.66 18.60 20.85
C HIS A 333 -0.34 18.04 19.44
N LEU A 334 -0.15 16.71 19.30
CA LEU A 334 0.13 16.07 18.02
C LEU A 334 -1.08 16.01 17.08
N ILE A 335 -2.30 16.11 17.62
CA ILE A 335 -3.55 15.96 16.86
C ILE A 335 -3.65 17.00 15.74
N ALA A 336 -3.25 18.25 16.03
CA ALA A 336 -3.32 19.36 15.10
C ALA A 336 -2.44 19.16 13.85
N SER A 337 -1.37 18.37 13.96
CA SER A 337 -0.47 18.04 12.85
C SER A 337 -0.94 16.85 12.02
N SER A 338 -1.99 16.13 12.44
CA SER A 338 -2.52 14.97 11.72
C SER A 338 -3.51 15.37 10.62
N VAL A 339 -3.52 14.63 9.51
CA VAL A 339 -4.47 14.86 8.40
C VAL A 339 -5.19 13.57 8.08
N SER A 340 -6.49 13.51 8.40
CA SER A 340 -7.36 12.35 8.12
C SER A 340 -8.21 12.52 6.86
N CYS A 341 -8.13 13.68 6.20
CA CYS A 341 -8.93 14.00 5.02
C CYS A 341 -8.55 13.09 3.83
N SER A 342 -9.53 12.37 3.28
CA SER A 342 -9.31 11.53 2.08
C SER A 342 -9.22 12.34 0.78
N SER A 343 -9.67 13.60 0.78
CA SER A 343 -9.57 14.51 -0.38
C SER A 343 -8.18 15.14 -0.44
N SER A 344 -7.33 14.61 -1.32
CA SER A 344 -5.98 15.15 -1.54
C SER A 344 -5.93 16.29 -2.58
N ARG A 345 -6.95 16.42 -3.43
CA ARG A 345 -6.96 17.37 -4.57
C ARG A 345 -7.94 18.54 -4.41
N THR A 346 -9.10 18.30 -3.80
CA THR A 346 -10.10 19.33 -3.54
C THR A 346 -10.06 19.70 -2.06
N LYS A 347 -9.16 20.63 -1.73
CA LYS A 347 -9.17 21.31 -0.43
C LYS A 347 -9.96 22.62 -0.57
N PRO A 348 -10.96 22.89 0.30
CA PRO A 348 -11.57 24.21 0.37
C PRO A 348 -10.55 25.18 1.01
N GLY A 349 -9.72 25.82 0.20
CA GLY A 349 -8.77 26.85 0.66
C GLY A 349 -7.56 26.33 1.45
N GLN A 350 -7.17 27.06 2.50
CA GLN A 350 -5.97 26.79 3.32
C GLN A 350 -6.19 25.73 4.42
N ALA A 351 -7.41 25.21 4.60
CA ALA A 351 -7.71 24.26 5.67
C ALA A 351 -7.12 22.86 5.38
N PRO A 352 -6.58 22.16 6.40
CA PRO A 352 -6.03 20.82 6.23
C PRO A 352 -7.10 19.75 5.95
N HIS A 353 -8.36 19.98 6.37
CA HIS A 353 -9.49 19.04 6.22
C HIS A 353 -10.66 19.70 5.47
N CYS A 354 -11.38 18.92 4.66
CA CYS A 354 -12.50 19.46 3.88
C CYS A 354 -13.83 19.52 4.65
N GLY A 355 -13.95 18.82 5.78
CA GLY A 355 -15.19 18.74 6.56
C GLY A 355 -16.30 17.89 5.94
N CYS A 356 -16.05 17.24 4.81
CA CYS A 356 -17.06 16.49 4.04
C CYS A 356 -16.74 15.01 3.82
N CYS A 357 -15.57 14.53 4.27
CA CYS A 357 -15.12 13.16 4.07
C CYS A 357 -14.72 12.48 5.37
#